data_AF-A0A2N1VWL7-F1
#
_entry.id   AF-A0A2N1VWL7-F1
#
_cell.length_a   1.000
_cell.length_b   1.000
_cell.length_c   1.000
_cell.angle_alpha   90.00
_cell.angle_beta   90.00
_cell.angle_gamma   90.00
#
_symmetry.space_group_name_H-M   'P 1'
#
loop_
_entity.id
_entity.type
_entity.pdbx_description
1 polymer ?
#
loop_
_entity_poly.entity_id
_entity_poly.type
_entity_poly.pdbx_seq_one_letter_code
_entity_poly.pdbx_strand_id
1 'polypeptide(L)'
;MSETILNIYLVLENGHVTELRAKAYESDEGDGEKIKFLMSRSKDDFKGAYKFDAPTNSKGEFMKYNKFAKLEERGLHFQLFEEIFQKFQVPQNPLICVTPVVDGEILAKEI
;
A
#
# COMPACT_ATOMS: atom_id res chain seq x y z
N MET A 1 -13.91 18.87 -2.32
CA MET A 1 -12.56 19.25 -1.83
C MET A 1 -11.65 18.12 -2.24
N SER A 2 -10.53 18.43 -2.87
CA SER A 2 -9.57 17.39 -3.28
C SER A 2 -8.94 16.74 -2.04
N GLU A 3 -8.71 15.44 -2.10
CA GLU A 3 -7.99 14.70 -1.06
C GLU A 3 -6.91 13.79 -1.67
N THR A 4 -5.91 13.47 -0.86
CA THR A 4 -4.84 12.55 -1.27
C THR A 4 -5.31 11.11 -1.14
N ILE A 5 -5.25 10.37 -2.24
CA ILE A 5 -5.52 8.93 -2.32
C ILE A 5 -4.24 8.17 -2.68
N LEU A 6 -4.11 6.91 -2.24
CA LEU A 6 -2.88 6.14 -2.40
C LEU A 6 -3.08 4.78 -3.06
N ASN A 7 -2.18 4.45 -3.98
CA ASN A 7 -1.84 3.07 -4.30
C ASN A 7 -0.66 2.66 -3.41
N ILE A 8 -0.83 1.63 -2.59
CA ILE A 8 0.22 1.06 -1.73
C ILE A 8 0.54 -0.34 -2.23
N TYR A 9 1.82 -0.67 -2.30
CA TYR A 9 2.33 -1.96 -2.71
C TYR A 9 3.00 -2.66 -1.54
N LEU A 10 2.54 -3.87 -1.25
CA LEU A 10 3.16 -4.77 -0.28
C LEU A 10 4.03 -5.75 -1.05
N VAL A 11 5.35 -5.51 -1.08
CA VAL A 11 6.28 -6.40 -1.78
C VAL A 11 6.65 -7.57 -0.88
N LEU A 12 6.40 -8.76 -1.41
CA LEU A 12 6.59 -10.03 -0.75
C LEU A 12 7.65 -10.81 -1.51
N GLU A 13 8.74 -11.15 -0.81
CA GLU A 13 9.76 -12.05 -1.31
C GLU A 13 9.86 -13.24 -0.35
N ASN A 14 9.71 -14.46 -0.88
CA ASN A 14 9.75 -15.69 -0.07
C ASN A 14 8.82 -15.63 1.17
N GLY A 15 7.63 -15.03 1.02
CA GLY A 15 6.63 -14.88 2.08
C GLY A 15 6.91 -13.82 3.15
N HIS A 16 7.92 -12.97 2.97
CA HIS A 16 8.27 -11.88 3.86
C HIS A 16 8.01 -10.53 3.18
N VAL A 17 7.50 -9.56 3.94
CA VAL A 17 7.37 -8.16 3.53
C VAL A 17 8.76 -7.54 3.52
N THR A 18 9.36 -7.43 2.34
CA THR A 18 10.73 -6.91 2.17
C THR A 18 10.75 -5.45 1.75
N GLU A 19 9.64 -4.95 1.20
CA GLU A 19 9.55 -3.58 0.73
C GLU A 19 8.10 -3.07 0.75
N LEU A 20 7.95 -1.78 1.03
CA LEU A 20 6.70 -1.05 0.82
C LEU A 20 6.92 -0.04 -0.29
N ARG A 21 5.94 0.13 -1.17
CA ARG A 21 5.91 1.27 -2.08
C ARG A 21 4.59 2.00 -2.01
N ALA A 22 4.57 3.27 -2.39
CA ALA A 22 3.32 3.96 -2.61
C ALA A 22 3.38 5.03 -3.69
N LYS A 23 2.24 5.26 -4.32
CA LYS A 23 2.00 6.32 -5.29
C LYS A 23 0.78 7.12 -4.84
N ALA A 24 0.94 8.44 -4.77
CA ALA A 24 -0.12 9.35 -4.35
C ALA A 24 -0.73 10.09 -5.53
N TYR A 25 -2.02 10.38 -5.39
CA TYR A 25 -2.82 11.19 -6.30
C TYR A 25 -3.72 12.13 -5.52
N GLU A 26 -4.10 13.24 -6.14
CA GLU A 26 -5.15 14.12 -5.66
C GLU A 26 -6.42 13.86 -6.47
N SER A 27 -7.57 13.72 -5.79
CA SER A 27 -8.87 13.58 -6.45
C SER A 27 -9.98 14.16 -5.58
N ASP A 28 -10.93 14.83 -6.23
CA ASP A 28 -12.18 15.32 -5.63
C ASP A 28 -13.41 14.51 -6.07
N GLU A 29 -13.19 13.38 -6.77
CA GLU A 29 -14.24 12.47 -7.24
C GLU A 29 -14.89 11.68 -6.09
N GLY A 30 -15.94 10.91 -6.38
CA GLY A 30 -16.52 9.99 -5.40
C GLY A 30 -15.62 8.78 -5.12
N ASP A 31 -15.71 8.21 -3.92
CA ASP A 31 -14.89 7.06 -3.48
C ASP A 31 -14.89 5.89 -4.49
N GLY A 32 -16.05 5.61 -5.11
CA GLY A 32 -16.15 4.57 -6.12
C GLY A 32 -15.27 4.81 -7.36
N GLU A 33 -15.19 6.06 -7.82
CA GLU A 33 -14.35 6.43 -8.97
C GLU A 33 -12.87 6.48 -8.59
N LYS A 34 -12.56 6.99 -7.39
CA LYS A 34 -11.19 6.95 -6.82
C LYS A 34 -10.67 5.52 -6.73
N ILE A 35 -11.48 4.58 -6.25
CA ILE A 35 -11.12 3.16 -6.16
C ILE A 35 -10.86 2.57 -7.55
N LYS A 36 -11.76 2.81 -8.53
CA LYS A 36 -11.57 2.34 -9.92
C LYS A 36 -10.29 2.92 -10.53
N PHE A 37 -10.05 4.21 -10.33
CA PHE A 37 -8.85 4.88 -10.79
C PHE A 37 -7.58 4.23 -10.22
N LEU A 38 -7.50 4.06 -8.89
CA LEU A 38 -6.37 3.41 -8.22
C LEU A 38 -6.14 1.99 -8.74
N MET A 39 -7.20 1.17 -8.82
CA MET A 39 -7.10 -0.19 -9.35
C MET A 39 -6.61 -0.20 -10.81
N SER A 40 -7.08 0.72 -11.66
CA SER A 40 -6.70 0.77 -13.08
C SER A 40 -5.23 1.14 -13.29
N ARG A 41 -4.64 1.84 -12.33
CA ARG A 41 -3.24 2.28 -12.35
C ARG A 41 -2.27 1.33 -11.65
N SER A 42 -2.78 0.43 -10.82
CA SER A 42 -1.98 -0.43 -9.92
C SER A 42 -0.83 -1.19 -10.62
N LYS A 43 -1.01 -1.67 -11.85
CA LYS A 43 0.05 -2.36 -12.60
C LYS A 43 1.15 -1.41 -13.08
N ASP A 44 0.77 -0.25 -13.60
CA ASP A 44 1.70 0.71 -14.20
C ASP A 44 2.48 1.51 -13.15
N ASP A 45 1.81 1.83 -12.05
CA ASP A 45 2.32 2.70 -11.00
C ASP A 45 3.47 2.10 -10.21
N PHE A 46 3.54 0.76 -10.10
CA PHE A 46 4.53 0.08 -9.29
C PHE A 46 5.99 0.47 -9.62
N LYS A 47 6.29 0.69 -10.91
CA LYS A 47 7.63 1.06 -11.38
C LYS A 47 8.04 2.46 -10.96
N GLY A 48 7.08 3.37 -10.80
CA GLY A 48 7.30 4.77 -10.42
C GLY A 48 6.82 5.12 -9.01
N ALA A 49 6.48 4.11 -8.21
CA ALA A 49 6.04 4.27 -6.83
C ALA A 49 7.25 4.55 -5.93
N TYR A 50 7.05 5.42 -4.94
CA TYR A 50 8.08 5.76 -3.97
C TYR A 50 8.33 4.58 -3.03
N LYS A 51 9.59 4.24 -2.81
CA LYS A 51 10.00 3.12 -1.95
C LYS A 51 10.15 3.57 -0.49
N PHE A 52 9.64 2.76 0.42
CA PHE A 52 9.76 2.91 1.87
C PHE A 52 10.42 1.68 2.48
N ASP A 53 10.96 1.84 3.69
CA ASP A 53 11.53 0.74 4.43
C ASP A 53 10.43 -0.22 4.90
N ALA A 54 10.72 -1.52 4.83
CA ALA A 54 9.79 -2.53 5.31
C ALA A 54 9.83 -2.65 6.83
N PRO A 55 8.70 -3.02 7.47
CA PRO A 55 8.66 -3.22 8.91
C PRO A 55 9.53 -4.42 9.31
N THR A 56 10.59 -4.15 10.08
CA THR A 56 11.46 -5.16 10.67
C THR A 56 11.20 -5.34 12.17
N ASN A 57 11.50 -6.52 12.70
CA ASN A 57 11.49 -6.72 14.15
C ASN A 57 12.76 -6.16 14.82
N SER A 58 12.88 -6.32 16.14
CA SER A 58 14.06 -5.86 16.92
C SER A 58 15.38 -6.53 16.53
N LYS A 59 15.34 -7.60 15.75
CA LYS A 59 16.53 -8.28 15.20
C LYS A 59 16.83 -7.88 13.75
N GLY A 60 16.06 -6.96 13.17
CA GLY A 60 16.16 -6.57 11.76
C GLY A 60 15.52 -7.56 10.79
N GLU A 61 14.77 -8.55 11.26
CA GLU A 61 14.12 -9.54 10.38
C GLU A 61 12.81 -8.97 9.82
N PHE A 62 12.59 -9.18 8.52
CA PHE A 62 11.37 -8.77 7.82
C PHE A 62 10.12 -9.46 8.37
N MET A 63 8.99 -8.74 8.34
CA MET A 63 7.70 -9.26 8.75
C MET A 63 7.22 -10.37 7.81
N LYS A 64 6.77 -11.51 8.36
CA LYS A 64 6.06 -12.54 7.57
C LYS A 64 4.68 -12.04 7.15
N TYR A 65 4.25 -12.38 5.92
CA TYR A 65 2.94 -11.99 5.41
C TYR A 65 1.76 -12.43 6.30
N ASN A 66 1.84 -13.60 6.91
CA ASN A 66 0.80 -14.07 7.83
C ASN A 66 0.60 -13.17 9.07
N LYS A 67 1.63 -12.42 9.47
CA LYS A 67 1.53 -11.42 10.53
C LYS A 67 0.86 -10.15 10.00
N PHE A 68 1.16 -9.75 8.77
CA PHE A 68 0.44 -8.67 8.08
C PHE A 68 -1.05 -8.98 7.98
N ALA A 69 -1.42 -10.17 7.46
CA ALA A 69 -2.82 -10.59 7.34
C ALA A 69 -3.56 -10.55 8.69
N LYS A 70 -2.92 -11.00 9.77
CA LYS A 70 -3.49 -10.90 11.13
C LYS A 70 -3.68 -9.46 11.62
N LEU A 71 -2.81 -8.53 11.21
CA LEU A 71 -3.00 -7.10 11.51
C LEU A 71 -4.15 -6.54 10.67
N GLU A 72 -4.27 -6.95 9.41
CA GLU A 72 -5.35 -6.55 8.53
C GLU A 72 -6.72 -6.96 9.07
N GLU A 73 -6.88 -8.23 9.46
CA GLU A 73 -8.09 -8.76 10.11
C GLU A 73 -8.49 -7.99 11.38
N ARG A 74 -7.51 -7.43 12.10
CA ARG A 74 -7.73 -6.64 13.32
C ARG A 74 -7.89 -5.14 13.04
N GLY A 75 -7.82 -4.73 11.78
CA GLY A 75 -7.82 -3.33 11.38
C GLY A 75 -6.58 -2.56 11.83
N LEU A 76 -5.47 -3.22 12.16
CA LEU A 76 -4.22 -2.62 12.66
C LEU A 76 -3.11 -2.50 11.60
N HIS A 77 -3.36 -2.96 10.37
CA HIS A 77 -2.37 -2.94 9.28
C HIS A 77 -1.91 -1.52 8.91
N PHE A 78 -2.74 -0.49 9.15
CA PHE A 78 -2.40 0.91 8.90
C PHE A 78 -1.16 1.39 9.67
N GLN A 79 -0.83 0.74 10.80
CA GLN A 79 0.38 1.04 11.57
C GLN A 79 1.66 0.82 10.76
N LEU A 80 1.60 -0.02 9.72
CA LEU A 80 2.72 -0.30 8.83
C LEU A 80 2.90 0.78 7.76
N PHE A 81 1.90 1.65 7.58
CA PHE A 81 1.86 2.67 6.54
C PHE A 81 2.04 4.08 7.11
N GLU A 82 2.39 4.22 8.38
CA GLU A 82 2.49 5.52 9.05
C GLU A 82 3.47 6.46 8.33
N GLU A 83 4.65 5.97 7.95
CA GLU A 83 5.62 6.76 7.21
C GLU A 83 5.09 7.19 5.83
N ILE A 84 4.32 6.31 5.18
CA ILE A 84 3.68 6.59 3.89
C ILE A 84 2.66 7.72 4.05
N PHE A 85 1.80 7.63 5.07
CA PHE A 85 0.76 8.60 5.35
C PHE A 85 1.33 9.96 5.72
N GLN A 86 2.39 9.99 6.53
CA GLN A 86 3.09 11.22 6.88
C GLN A 86 3.75 11.86 5.65
N LYS A 87 4.40 11.06 4.79
CA LYS A 87 5.06 11.56 3.58
C LYS A 87 4.08 12.22 2.62
N PHE A 88 2.93 11.61 2.41
CA PHE A 88 1.94 12.08 1.43
C PHE A 88 0.83 12.96 2.02
N GLN A 89 0.91 13.29 3.31
CA GLN A 89 -0.04 14.19 3.99
C GLN A 89 -1.50 13.79 3.76
N VAL A 90 -1.79 12.50 3.89
CA VAL A 90 -3.14 11.96 3.63
C VAL A 90 -4.13 12.42 4.69
N PRO A 91 -5.45 12.48 4.38
CA PRO A 91 -6.47 12.82 5.38
C PRO A 91 -6.58 11.74 6.46
N GLN A 92 -7.32 12.05 7.54
CA GLN A 92 -7.49 11.15 8.68
C GLN A 92 -8.06 9.77 8.31
N ASN A 93 -8.95 9.73 7.31
CA ASN A 93 -9.52 8.50 6.76
C ASN A 93 -9.10 8.39 5.29
N PRO A 94 -7.87 7.93 5.01
CA PRO A 94 -7.35 7.92 3.66
C PRO A 94 -8.00 6.82 2.82
N LEU A 95 -8.37 7.15 1.59
CA LEU A 95 -8.74 6.15 0.60
C LEU A 95 -7.46 5.55 0.00
N ILE A 96 -7.25 4.28 0.27
CA ILE A 96 -6.08 3.53 -0.18
C ILE A 96 -6.49 2.27 -0.95
N CYS A 97 -5.66 1.86 -1.90
CA CYS A 97 -5.70 0.54 -2.51
C CYS A 97 -4.38 -0.17 -2.21
N VAL A 98 -4.44 -1.34 -1.58
CA VAL A 98 -3.26 -2.15 -1.28
C VAL A 98 -3.16 -3.28 -2.32
N THR A 99 -2.06 -3.29 -3.07
CA THR A 99 -1.78 -4.31 -4.08
C THR A 99 -0.57 -5.16 -3.65
N PRO A 100 -0.74 -6.48 -3.46
CA PRO A 100 0.40 -7.35 -3.18
C PRO A 100 1.26 -7.53 -4.42
N VAL A 101 2.58 -7.54 -4.23
CA VAL A 101 3.56 -7.90 -5.26
C VAL A 101 4.33 -9.11 -4.76
N VAL A 102 4.10 -10.29 -5.34
CA VAL A 102 4.64 -11.56 -4.84
C VAL A 102 5.71 -12.05 -5.80
N ASP A 103 6.96 -12.14 -5.32
CA ASP A 103 8.12 -12.62 -6.08
C ASP A 103 8.25 -11.95 -7.47
N GLY A 104 7.91 -10.64 -7.53
CA GLY A 104 7.95 -9.82 -8.73
C GLY A 104 6.62 -9.70 -9.50
N GLU A 105 5.61 -10.49 -9.15
CA GLU A 105 4.29 -10.47 -9.79
C GLU A 105 3.32 -9.54 -9.07
N ILE A 106 2.78 -8.54 -9.79
CA ILE A 106 1.78 -7.61 -9.24
C ILE A 106 0.40 -8.28 -9.28
N LEU A 107 -0.16 -8.58 -8.11
CA LEU A 107 -1.48 -9.21 -7.94
C LEU A 107 -2.59 -8.14 -7.90
N ALA A 108 -2.62 -7.30 -8.93
CA ALA A 108 -3.69 -6.33 -9.12
C ALA A 108 -5.00 -7.05 -9.49
N LYS A 109 -6.10 -6.67 -8.83
CA LYS A 109 -7.44 -7.13 -9.22
C LYS A 109 -7.81 -6.54 -10.57
N GLU A 110 -8.35 -7.37 -11.46
CA GLU A 110 -8.96 -6.90 -12.70
C GLU A 110 -10.32 -6.26 -12.37
N ILE A 111 -10.63 -5.15 -13.05
CA ILE A 111 -11.87 -4.37 -12.89
C ILE A 111 -12.86 -4.80 -13.95
#